data_AF-A0A2E0UDM4-F1
#
_entry.id   AF-A0A2E0UDM4-F1
#
_cell.length_a   1.000
_cell.length_b   1.000
_cell.length_c   1.000
_cell.angle_alpha   90.00
_cell.angle_beta   90.00
_cell.angle_gamma   90.00
#
_symmetry.space_group_name_H-M   'P 1'
#
loop_
_entity.id
_entity.type
_entity.pdbx_description
1 polymer ?
#
loop_
_entity_poly.entity_id
_entity_poly.type
_entity_poly.pdbx_seq_one_letter_code
_entity_poly.pdbx_strand_id
1 'polypeptide(L)'
;MNSTDILQILIQAEFGQKLRGYDPLEVDEVLDQAVNEIQRLSAALKNATDRAESAESILEEQIAPARRDRQEAEEVLLGAKEEALQLVSDAQNDAERLRVATEDEIRDAIDKGRQRMDSEISKSEQDRRKILDDIEILERHIEAHRLRLQVALNDLSSLVGSLPARPEYSASNLEPQPEPEPEPEPEPEPEPEPEPEATYNLCGIGRTAARPAGTWEAPIVAPFTPMVDQGDTSLSASDSANTYDCAPGTL
;
A
#
# COMPACT_ATOMS: atom_id res chain seq x y z
N MET A 1 49.81 64.10 22.45
CA MET A 1 49.86 65.57 22.30
C MET A 1 48.73 65.94 21.37
N ASN A 2 47.74 66.69 21.85
CA ASN A 2 46.62 67.10 21.01
C ASN A 2 47.12 68.16 20.01
N SER A 3 46.56 68.22 18.80
CA SER A 3 46.93 69.27 17.82
C SER A 3 46.78 70.68 18.40
N THR A 4 45.87 70.87 19.35
CA THR A 4 45.66 72.10 20.12
C THR A 4 46.85 72.44 21.01
N ASP A 5 47.49 71.45 21.64
CA ASP A 5 48.68 71.65 22.47
C ASP A 5 49.88 72.10 21.61
N ILE A 6 50.04 71.50 20.42
CA ILE A 6 51.14 71.82 19.50
C ILE A 6 50.96 73.22 18.89
N LEU A 7 49.74 73.61 18.52
CA LEU A 7 49.44 74.96 18.05
C LEU A 7 49.73 76.02 19.12
N GLN A 8 49.36 75.72 20.38
CA GLN A 8 49.61 76.63 21.48
C GLN A 8 51.09 76.77 21.82
N ILE A 9 51.87 75.68 21.69
CA ILE A 9 53.33 75.71 21.81
C ILE A 9 53.97 76.53 20.69
N LEU A 10 53.53 76.37 19.43
CA LEU A 10 54.10 77.09 18.29
C LEU A 10 53.83 78.61 18.35
N ILE A 11 52.65 79.01 18.83
CA ILE A 11 52.28 80.44 18.96
C ILE A 11 53.01 81.13 20.13
N GLN A 12 53.35 80.37 21.19
CA GLN A 12 53.99 80.90 22.40
C GLN A 12 55.49 80.63 22.46
N ALA A 13 56.10 80.11 21.39
CA ALA A 13 57.50 79.74 21.37
C ALA A 13 58.40 81.00 21.33
N GLU A 14 59.19 81.20 22.38
CA GLU A 14 60.24 82.22 22.40
C GLU A 14 61.62 81.59 22.25
N PHE A 15 62.42 82.09 21.30
CA PHE A 15 63.77 81.60 21.04
C PHE A 15 64.82 82.64 21.46
N GLY A 16 65.88 82.19 22.16
CA GLY A 16 66.98 83.07 22.58
C GLY A 16 67.93 83.42 21.42
N GLN A 17 68.27 84.72 21.27
CA GLN A 17 69.21 85.19 20.25
C GLN A 17 70.68 84.86 20.59
N LYS A 18 71.45 84.41 19.59
CA LYS A 18 72.89 84.10 19.70
C LYS A 18 73.69 84.75 18.57
N LEU A 19 74.99 85.00 18.78
CA LEU A 19 75.92 85.67 17.84
C LEU A 19 76.01 85.07 16.42
N ARG A 20 75.56 83.83 16.23
CA ARG A 20 75.27 83.20 14.93
C ARG A 20 73.95 82.46 15.08
N GLY A 21 72.87 83.03 14.56
CA GLY A 21 71.51 82.47 14.64
C GLY A 21 70.74 82.72 13.35
N TYR A 22 69.59 82.07 13.22
CA TYR A 22 68.64 82.33 12.13
C TYR A 22 68.03 83.72 12.27
N ASP A 23 67.64 84.33 11.15
CA ASP A 23 66.92 85.61 11.16
C ASP A 23 65.55 85.41 11.85
N PRO A 24 65.26 86.15 12.94
CA PRO A 24 63.98 86.03 13.64
C PRO A 24 62.76 86.20 12.73
N LEU A 25 62.82 87.10 11.73
CA LEU A 25 61.70 87.33 10.81
C LEU A 25 61.42 86.11 9.92
N GLU A 26 62.46 85.45 9.40
CA GLU A 26 62.31 84.23 8.60
C GLU A 26 61.79 83.05 9.42
N VAL A 27 62.21 82.94 10.70
CA VAL A 27 61.72 81.90 11.61
C VAL A 27 60.25 82.12 11.94
N ASP A 28 59.84 83.35 12.23
CA ASP A 28 58.44 83.69 12.51
C ASP A 28 57.54 83.41 11.28
N GLU A 29 57.98 83.76 10.07
CA GLU A 29 57.25 83.43 8.82
C GLU A 29 57.04 81.92 8.64
N VAL A 30 58.06 81.10 8.92
CA VAL A 30 57.97 79.64 8.82
C VAL A 30 57.08 79.05 9.92
N LEU A 31 57.11 79.59 11.14
CA LEU A 31 56.24 79.16 12.23
C LEU A 31 54.77 79.51 11.94
N ASP A 32 54.50 80.70 11.41
CA ASP A 32 53.16 81.09 10.95
C ASP A 32 52.67 80.16 9.84
N GLN A 33 53.54 79.80 8.89
CA GLN A 33 53.21 78.84 7.85
C GLN A 33 52.91 77.44 8.43
N ALA A 34 53.68 76.99 9.42
CA ALA A 34 53.47 75.72 10.09
C ALA A 34 52.15 75.71 10.89
N VAL A 35 51.82 76.79 11.59
CA VAL A 35 50.56 76.96 12.32
C VAL A 35 49.37 76.86 11.35
N ASN A 36 49.42 77.59 10.23
CA ASN A 36 48.37 77.56 9.22
C ASN A 36 48.18 76.15 8.63
N GLU A 37 49.27 75.44 8.35
CA GLU A 37 49.18 74.11 7.76
C GLU A 37 48.71 73.04 8.77
N ILE A 38 49.12 73.14 10.04
CA ILE A 38 48.60 72.26 11.11
C ILE A 38 47.10 72.49 11.32
N GLN A 39 46.64 73.75 11.28
CA GLN A 39 45.21 74.06 11.35
C GLN A 39 44.45 73.48 10.16
N ARG A 40 44.99 73.64 8.95
CA ARG A 40 44.42 73.07 7.71
C ARG A 40 44.34 71.55 7.79
N LEU A 41 45.41 70.87 8.18
CA LEU A 41 45.45 69.41 8.31
C LEU A 41 44.51 68.92 9.40
N SER A 42 44.43 69.62 10.54
CA SER A 42 43.51 69.27 11.63
C SER A 42 42.05 69.43 11.20
N ALA A 43 41.72 70.49 10.46
CA ALA A 43 40.39 70.69 9.89
C ALA A 43 40.06 69.65 8.81
N ALA A 44 41.03 69.29 7.95
CA ALA A 44 40.86 68.26 6.93
C ALA A 44 40.65 66.87 7.57
N LEU A 45 41.38 66.55 8.64
CA LEU A 45 41.23 65.32 9.41
C LEU A 45 39.83 65.25 10.03
N LYS A 46 39.40 66.29 10.73
CA LYS A 46 38.05 66.35 11.33
C LYS A 46 36.96 66.15 10.27
N ASN A 47 37.05 66.89 9.16
CA ASN A 47 36.09 66.76 8.06
C ASN A 47 36.12 65.36 7.42
N ALA A 48 37.26 64.68 7.41
CA ALA A 48 37.37 63.31 6.91
C ALA A 48 36.72 62.30 7.88
N THR A 49 36.96 62.47 9.18
CA THR A 49 36.32 61.65 10.23
C THR A 49 34.81 61.82 10.24
N ASP A 50 34.31 63.07 10.25
CA ASP A 50 32.87 63.35 10.24
C ASP A 50 32.18 62.74 9.00
N ARG A 51 32.87 62.74 7.84
CA ARG A 51 32.40 62.07 6.62
C ARG A 51 32.40 60.55 6.73
N ALA A 52 33.42 59.97 7.35
CA ALA A 52 33.50 58.52 7.56
C ALA A 52 32.38 58.05 8.52
N GLU A 53 32.20 58.74 9.65
CA GLU A 53 31.12 58.45 10.60
C GLU A 53 29.74 58.59 9.96
N SER A 54 29.53 59.64 9.16
CA SER A 54 28.27 59.81 8.42
C SER A 54 28.05 58.68 7.40
N ALA A 55 29.10 58.24 6.69
CA ALA A 55 29.01 57.14 5.74
C ALA A 55 28.73 55.80 6.45
N GLU A 56 29.36 55.54 7.59
CA GLU A 56 29.09 54.35 8.41
C GLU A 56 27.65 54.34 8.93
N SER A 57 27.14 55.48 9.40
CA SER A 57 25.75 55.62 9.84
C SER A 57 24.76 55.31 8.71
N ILE A 58 24.99 55.86 7.51
CA ILE A 58 24.15 55.59 6.33
C ILE A 58 24.21 54.10 5.94
N LEU A 59 25.39 53.48 5.98
CA LEU A 59 25.56 52.06 5.67
C LEU A 59 24.83 51.18 6.68
N GLU A 60 24.93 51.49 7.97
CA GLU A 60 24.23 50.74 9.02
C GLU A 60 22.71 50.91 8.89
N GLU A 61 22.21 52.12 8.56
CA GLU A 61 20.78 52.34 8.30
C GLU A 61 20.27 51.51 7.11
N GLN A 62 21.08 51.36 6.04
CA GLN A 62 20.71 50.55 4.88
C GLN A 62 20.83 49.04 5.12
N ILE A 63 21.78 48.59 5.93
CA ILE A 63 22.07 47.17 6.16
C ILE A 63 21.24 46.60 7.31
N ALA A 64 20.88 47.40 8.30
CA ALA A 64 20.13 46.94 9.47
C ALA A 64 18.79 46.25 9.14
N PRO A 65 17.98 46.72 8.17
CA PRO A 65 16.78 45.98 7.73
C PRO A 65 17.13 44.60 7.19
N ALA A 66 18.08 44.50 6.25
CA ALA A 66 18.49 43.23 5.65
C ALA A 66 19.04 42.24 6.69
N ARG A 67 19.74 42.72 7.73
CA ARG A 67 20.20 41.86 8.84
C ARG A 67 19.03 41.32 9.67
N ARG A 68 18.02 42.15 9.96
CA ARG A 68 16.82 41.74 10.69
C ARG A 68 16.01 40.73 9.90
N ASP A 69 15.77 41.01 8.62
CA ASP A 69 15.03 40.12 7.72
C ASP A 69 15.73 38.75 7.61
N ARG A 70 17.08 38.75 7.56
CA ARG A 70 17.86 37.51 7.57
C ARG A 70 17.69 36.74 8.88
N GLN A 71 17.75 37.40 10.03
CA GLN A 71 17.56 36.75 11.33
C GLN A 71 16.15 36.15 11.46
N GLU A 72 15.13 36.90 11.06
CA GLU A 72 13.74 36.43 11.06
C GLU A 72 13.56 35.22 10.13
N ALA A 73 14.13 35.27 8.92
CA ALA A 73 14.11 34.14 8.01
C ALA A 73 14.85 32.91 8.57
N GLU A 74 15.99 33.11 9.24
CA GLU A 74 16.74 32.03 9.89
C GLU A 74 15.94 31.38 11.03
N GLU A 75 15.23 32.17 11.84
CA GLU A 75 14.35 31.67 12.90
C GLU A 75 13.17 30.87 12.34
N VAL A 76 12.51 31.39 11.29
CA VAL A 76 11.41 30.69 10.61
C VAL A 76 11.90 29.37 10.01
N LEU A 77 13.06 29.37 9.34
CA LEU A 77 13.64 28.15 8.77
C LEU A 77 13.99 27.12 9.84
N LEU A 78 14.49 27.56 10.99
CA LEU A 78 14.81 26.68 12.10
C LEU A 78 13.53 26.04 12.67
N GLY A 79 12.48 26.82 12.90
CA GLY A 79 11.18 26.32 13.34
C GLY A 79 10.56 25.34 12.35
N ALA A 80 10.52 25.70 11.06
CA ALA A 80 10.01 24.81 10.01
C ALA A 80 10.79 23.50 9.91
N LYS A 81 12.12 23.54 10.14
CA LYS A 81 12.95 22.34 10.14
C LYS A 81 12.66 21.44 11.34
N GLU A 82 12.49 22.01 12.53
CA GLU A 82 12.14 21.25 13.73
C GLU A 82 10.76 20.59 13.59
N GLU A 83 9.77 21.33 13.10
CA GLU A 83 8.43 20.80 12.80
C GLU A 83 8.47 19.68 11.77
N ALA A 84 9.23 19.85 10.68
CA ALA A 84 9.39 18.82 9.66
C ALA A 84 10.03 17.54 10.22
N LEU A 85 11.03 17.67 11.09
CA LEU A 85 11.67 16.53 11.74
C LEU A 85 10.71 15.80 12.69
N GLN A 86 9.91 16.54 13.45
CA GLN A 86 8.87 15.96 14.31
C GLN A 86 7.83 15.21 13.48
N LEU A 87 7.31 15.83 12.41
CA LEU A 87 6.32 15.21 11.54
C LEU A 87 6.84 13.91 10.90
N VAL A 88 8.09 13.90 10.44
CA VAL A 88 8.71 12.69 9.87
C VAL A 88 8.86 11.60 10.93
N SER A 89 9.32 11.95 12.13
CA SER A 89 9.44 11.01 13.25
C SER A 89 8.09 10.40 13.62
N ASP A 90 7.05 11.23 13.74
CA ASP A 90 5.71 10.78 14.10
C ASP A 90 5.12 9.88 13.01
N ALA A 91 5.24 10.27 11.74
CA ALA A 91 4.80 9.45 10.61
C ALA A 91 5.53 8.09 10.57
N GLN A 92 6.83 8.05 10.88
CA GLN A 92 7.59 6.80 10.96
C GLN A 92 7.11 5.91 12.10
N ASN A 93 6.87 6.49 13.28
CA ASN A 93 6.37 5.76 14.44
C ASN A 93 4.98 5.18 14.19
N ASP A 94 4.09 5.94 13.55
CA ASP A 94 2.74 5.49 13.23
C ASP A 94 2.75 4.42 12.13
N ALA A 95 3.60 4.57 11.12
CA ALA A 95 3.80 3.54 10.10
C ALA A 95 4.30 2.23 10.71
N GLU A 96 5.26 2.29 11.64
CA GLU A 96 5.77 1.10 12.30
C GLU A 96 4.72 0.43 13.20
N ARG A 97 3.94 1.22 13.94
CA ARG A 97 2.81 0.70 14.73
C ARG A 97 1.80 -0.02 13.86
N LEU A 98 1.44 0.57 12.71
CA LEU A 98 0.49 -0.04 11.78
C LEU A 98 1.06 -1.34 11.20
N ARG A 99 2.35 -1.35 10.81
CA ARG A 99 3.01 -2.56 10.29
C ARG A 99 3.03 -3.70 11.31
N VAL A 100 3.38 -3.41 12.55
CA VAL A 100 3.41 -4.44 13.61
C VAL A 100 2.00 -4.97 13.88
N ALA A 101 1.01 -4.08 13.99
CA ALA A 101 -0.38 -4.47 14.22
C ALA A 101 -0.92 -5.35 13.09
N THR A 102 -0.68 -4.99 11.82
CA THR A 102 -1.14 -5.79 10.68
C THR A 102 -0.40 -7.11 10.57
N GLU A 103 0.90 -7.15 10.88
CA GLU A 103 1.65 -8.41 10.91
C GLU A 103 1.10 -9.37 11.96
N ASP A 104 0.76 -8.88 13.15
CA ASP A 104 0.15 -9.69 14.21
C ASP A 104 -1.25 -10.18 13.84
N GLU A 105 -2.08 -9.34 13.21
CA GLU A 105 -3.40 -9.75 12.70
C GLU A 105 -3.28 -10.81 11.60
N ILE A 106 -2.36 -10.65 10.65
CA ILE A 106 -2.10 -11.63 9.59
C ILE A 106 -1.64 -12.95 10.19
N ARG A 107 -0.72 -12.90 11.16
CA ARG A 107 -0.21 -14.10 11.85
C ARG A 107 -1.34 -14.83 12.56
N ASP A 108 -2.16 -14.14 13.33
CA ASP A 108 -3.33 -14.71 14.02
C ASP A 108 -4.36 -15.29 13.04
N ALA A 109 -4.63 -14.59 11.93
CA ALA A 109 -5.53 -15.09 10.89
C ALA A 109 -5.00 -16.38 10.23
N ILE A 110 -3.71 -16.45 9.94
CA ILE A 110 -3.05 -17.65 9.40
C ILE A 110 -3.14 -18.80 10.41
N ASP A 111 -2.84 -18.56 11.67
CA ASP A 111 -2.85 -19.59 12.71
C ASP A 111 -4.28 -20.13 12.94
N LYS A 112 -5.28 -19.25 12.99
CA LYS A 112 -6.70 -19.64 13.04
C LYS A 112 -7.11 -20.43 11.78
N GLY A 113 -6.66 -20.00 10.60
CA GLY A 113 -6.91 -20.70 9.34
C GLY A 113 -6.33 -22.11 9.35
N ARG A 114 -5.08 -22.27 9.79
CA ARG A 114 -4.42 -23.59 9.94
C ARG A 114 -5.17 -24.49 10.91
N GLN A 115 -5.54 -23.99 12.08
CA GLN A 115 -6.29 -24.77 13.07
C GLN A 115 -7.64 -25.27 12.53
N ARG A 116 -8.35 -24.44 11.74
CA ARG A 116 -9.59 -24.86 11.09
C ARG A 116 -9.34 -25.98 10.08
N MET A 117 -8.36 -25.80 9.20
CA MET A 117 -7.99 -26.82 8.20
C MET A 117 -7.58 -28.14 8.87
N ASP A 118 -6.75 -28.09 9.92
CA ASP A 118 -6.33 -29.30 10.65
C ASP A 118 -7.52 -30.02 11.30
N SER A 119 -8.49 -29.25 11.82
CA SER A 119 -9.71 -29.78 12.41
C SER A 119 -10.61 -30.45 11.36
N GLU A 120 -10.77 -29.82 10.20
CA GLU A 120 -11.53 -30.36 9.06
C GLU A 120 -10.88 -31.63 8.51
N ILE A 121 -9.56 -31.61 8.30
CA ILE A 121 -8.79 -32.78 7.86
C ILE A 121 -8.97 -33.93 8.85
N SER A 122 -8.81 -33.66 10.16
CA SER A 122 -8.98 -34.68 11.20
C SER A 122 -10.37 -35.31 11.18
N LYS A 123 -11.41 -34.49 10.96
CA LYS A 123 -12.79 -34.95 10.83
C LYS A 123 -12.98 -35.80 9.56
N SER A 124 -12.53 -35.32 8.41
CA SER A 124 -12.60 -36.07 7.15
C SER A 124 -11.84 -37.39 7.22
N GLU A 125 -10.69 -37.44 7.88
CA GLU A 125 -9.96 -38.69 8.11
C GLU A 125 -10.72 -39.65 9.03
N GLN A 126 -11.39 -39.14 10.06
CA GLN A 126 -12.25 -39.95 10.92
C GLN A 126 -13.42 -40.54 10.14
N ASP A 127 -14.08 -39.75 9.29
CA ASP A 127 -15.21 -40.24 8.49
C ASP A 127 -14.75 -41.23 7.42
N ARG A 128 -13.60 -40.98 6.79
CA ARG A 128 -12.96 -41.94 5.88
C ARG A 128 -12.67 -43.28 6.57
N ARG A 129 -12.17 -43.26 7.81
CA ARG A 129 -11.93 -44.49 8.60
C ARG A 129 -13.23 -45.26 8.81
N LYS A 130 -14.31 -44.60 9.23
CA LYS A 130 -15.63 -45.24 9.41
C LYS A 130 -16.12 -45.90 8.12
N ILE A 131 -16.01 -45.21 6.98
CA ILE A 131 -16.43 -45.77 5.68
C ILE A 131 -15.62 -47.02 5.33
N LEU A 132 -14.31 -47.00 5.59
CA LEU A 132 -13.48 -48.18 5.36
C LEU A 132 -13.86 -49.35 6.27
N ASP A 133 -14.14 -49.08 7.55
CA ASP A 133 -14.61 -50.10 8.49
C ASP A 133 -15.96 -50.70 8.02
N ASP A 134 -16.88 -49.85 7.54
CA ASP A 134 -18.17 -50.29 6.99
C ASP A 134 -17.99 -51.14 5.72
N ILE A 135 -17.07 -50.77 4.83
CA ILE A 135 -16.73 -51.56 3.64
C ILE A 135 -16.20 -52.93 4.06
N GLU A 136 -15.28 -53.01 5.03
CA GLU A 136 -14.75 -54.29 5.51
C GLU A 136 -15.89 -55.19 6.04
N ILE A 137 -16.82 -54.63 6.80
CA ILE A 137 -17.97 -55.37 7.32
C ILE A 137 -18.86 -55.89 6.18
N LEU A 138 -19.14 -55.06 5.17
CA LEU A 138 -19.95 -55.43 4.02
C LEU A 138 -19.28 -56.50 3.18
N GLU A 139 -17.98 -56.41 2.93
CA GLU A 139 -17.21 -57.42 2.21
C GLU A 139 -17.33 -58.79 2.89
N ARG A 140 -17.14 -58.84 4.21
CA ARG A 140 -17.33 -60.07 5.01
C ARG A 140 -18.77 -60.60 4.91
N HIS A 141 -19.76 -59.72 4.88
CA HIS A 141 -21.16 -60.11 4.74
C HIS A 141 -21.47 -60.71 3.37
N ILE A 142 -20.94 -60.10 2.31
CA ILE A 142 -21.06 -60.56 0.92
C ILE A 142 -20.38 -61.91 0.75
N GLU A 143 -19.17 -62.09 1.27
CA GLU A 143 -18.47 -63.37 1.24
C GLU A 143 -19.26 -64.47 1.95
N ALA A 144 -19.82 -64.18 3.13
CA ALA A 144 -20.65 -65.11 3.85
C ALA A 144 -21.92 -65.51 3.06
N HIS A 145 -22.59 -64.55 2.42
CA HIS A 145 -23.75 -64.84 1.55
C HIS A 145 -23.37 -65.64 0.31
N ARG A 146 -22.26 -65.29 -0.34
CA ARG A 146 -21.74 -66.03 -1.49
C ARG A 146 -21.49 -67.49 -1.12
N LEU A 147 -20.84 -67.75 0.01
CA LEU A 147 -20.59 -69.13 0.48
C LEU A 147 -21.90 -69.87 0.74
N ARG A 148 -22.88 -69.25 1.40
CA ARG A 148 -24.21 -69.87 1.62
C ARG A 148 -24.91 -70.22 0.30
N LEU A 149 -24.90 -69.30 -0.66
CA LEU A 149 -25.51 -69.54 -1.99
C LEU A 149 -24.79 -70.65 -2.75
N GLN A 150 -23.46 -70.73 -2.68
CA GLN A 150 -22.70 -71.82 -3.29
C GLN A 150 -23.06 -73.18 -2.68
N VAL A 151 -23.20 -73.26 -1.35
CA VAL A 151 -23.66 -74.49 -0.68
C VAL A 151 -25.07 -74.85 -1.12
N ALA A 152 -26.01 -73.91 -1.06
CA ALA A 152 -27.39 -74.15 -1.48
C ALA A 152 -27.52 -74.58 -2.95
N LEU A 153 -26.72 -73.97 -3.85
CA LEU A 153 -26.66 -74.36 -5.26
C LEU A 153 -26.10 -75.77 -5.45
N ASN A 154 -25.05 -76.15 -4.71
CA ASN A 154 -24.51 -77.51 -4.74
C ASN A 154 -25.54 -78.53 -4.24
N ASP A 155 -26.25 -78.21 -3.15
CA ASP A 155 -27.31 -79.07 -2.61
C ASP A 155 -28.43 -79.27 -3.63
N LEU A 156 -28.90 -78.18 -4.26
CA LEU A 156 -29.90 -78.24 -5.33
C LEU A 156 -29.40 -79.01 -6.55
N SER A 157 -28.15 -78.82 -6.95
CA SER A 157 -27.53 -79.58 -8.06
C SER A 157 -27.47 -81.07 -7.76
N SER A 158 -27.11 -81.44 -6.53
CA SER A 158 -27.15 -82.83 -6.07
C SER A 158 -28.56 -83.41 -6.07
N LEU A 159 -29.55 -82.63 -5.61
CA LEU A 159 -30.97 -83.01 -5.66
C LEU A 159 -31.42 -83.27 -7.10
N VAL A 160 -31.16 -82.35 -8.03
CA VAL A 160 -31.50 -82.50 -9.45
C VAL A 160 -30.80 -83.70 -10.09
N GLY A 161 -29.52 -83.91 -9.80
CA GLY A 161 -28.77 -85.06 -10.31
C GLY A 161 -29.27 -86.41 -9.77
N SER A 162 -29.87 -86.41 -8.58
CA SER A 162 -30.47 -87.61 -7.96
C SER A 162 -31.90 -87.91 -8.45
N LEU A 163 -32.55 -86.97 -9.13
CA LEU A 163 -33.85 -87.21 -9.74
C LEU A 163 -33.71 -88.17 -10.92
N PRO A 164 -34.54 -89.22 -11.03
CA PRO A 164 -34.55 -90.08 -12.20
C PRO A 164 -34.91 -89.26 -13.44
N ALA A 165 -34.31 -89.58 -14.59
CA ALA A 165 -34.56 -88.90 -15.86
C ALA A 165 -36.08 -88.75 -16.09
N ARG A 166 -36.52 -87.51 -16.28
CA ARG A 166 -37.92 -87.16 -16.47
C ARG A 166 -38.50 -88.02 -17.60
N PRO A 167 -39.61 -88.77 -17.39
CA PRO A 167 -40.29 -89.39 -18.51
C PRO A 167 -40.72 -88.27 -19.48
N GLU A 168 -40.53 -88.49 -20.77
CA GLU A 168 -40.91 -87.55 -21.83
C GLU A 168 -42.38 -87.16 -21.67
N TYR A 169 -42.63 -86.01 -21.05
CA TYR A 169 -43.96 -85.42 -20.99
C TYR A 169 -44.17 -84.73 -22.33
N SER A 170 -44.90 -85.41 -23.21
CA SER A 170 -45.42 -84.86 -24.48
C SER A 170 -46.14 -83.54 -24.19
N ALA A 171 -45.60 -82.45 -24.73
CA ALA A 171 -46.15 -81.10 -24.68
C ALA A 171 -47.40 -80.97 -25.57
N SER A 172 -48.46 -81.72 -25.26
CA SER A 172 -49.71 -81.71 -26.04
C SER A 172 -50.92 -81.21 -25.26
N ASN A 173 -50.73 -80.49 -24.15
CA ASN A 173 -51.87 -79.86 -23.47
C ASN A 173 -51.51 -78.52 -22.79
N LEU A 174 -50.92 -77.60 -23.57
CA LEU A 174 -50.96 -76.18 -23.26
C LEU A 174 -51.96 -75.56 -24.23
N GLU A 175 -53.20 -75.40 -23.78
CA GLU A 175 -54.09 -74.41 -24.39
C GLU A 175 -53.42 -73.03 -24.28
N PRO A 176 -53.40 -72.22 -25.35
CA PRO A 176 -52.87 -70.87 -25.26
C PRO A 176 -53.74 -70.08 -24.29
N GLN A 177 -53.15 -69.67 -23.15
CA GLN A 177 -53.74 -68.58 -22.38
C GLN A 177 -53.82 -67.34 -23.28
N PRO A 178 -54.91 -66.55 -23.20
CA PRO A 178 -55.03 -65.34 -23.98
C PRO A 178 -53.86 -64.41 -23.66
N GLU A 179 -53.24 -63.85 -24.70
CA GLU A 179 -52.27 -62.78 -24.54
C GLU A 179 -52.90 -61.65 -23.70
N PRO A 180 -52.24 -61.18 -22.63
CA PRO A 180 -52.71 -60.01 -21.93
C PRO A 180 -52.74 -58.83 -22.90
N GLU A 181 -53.84 -58.08 -22.91
CA GLU A 181 -53.97 -56.83 -23.66
C GLU A 181 -52.77 -55.92 -23.35
N PRO A 182 -52.24 -55.19 -24.34
CA PRO A 182 -51.14 -54.27 -24.10
C PRO A 182 -51.56 -53.23 -23.05
N GLU A 183 -50.81 -53.15 -21.95
CA GLU A 183 -50.92 -52.03 -21.02
C GLU A 183 -50.73 -50.72 -21.80
N PRO A 184 -51.51 -49.67 -21.49
CA PRO A 184 -51.36 -48.38 -22.16
C PRO A 184 -49.93 -47.88 -21.98
N GLU A 185 -49.33 -47.40 -23.08
CA GLU A 185 -48.02 -46.73 -23.03
C GLU A 185 -48.07 -45.64 -21.94
N PRO A 186 -47.07 -45.58 -21.05
CA PRO A 186 -47.02 -44.54 -20.03
C PRO A 186 -47.05 -43.17 -20.72
N GLU A 187 -47.92 -42.28 -20.24
CA GLU A 187 -47.96 -40.89 -20.69
C GLU A 187 -46.55 -40.30 -20.62
N PRO A 188 -46.12 -39.52 -21.63
CA PRO A 188 -44.80 -38.92 -21.63
C PRO A 188 -44.62 -38.11 -20.35
N GLU A 189 -43.54 -38.40 -19.61
CA GLU A 189 -43.13 -37.58 -18.47
C GLU A 189 -43.05 -36.11 -18.92
N PRO A 190 -43.55 -35.16 -18.11
CA PRO A 190 -43.49 -33.76 -18.45
C PRO A 190 -42.04 -33.35 -18.73
N GLU A 191 -41.83 -32.65 -19.84
CA GLU A 191 -40.53 -32.08 -20.18
C GLU A 191 -39.99 -31.31 -18.95
N PRO A 192 -38.72 -31.51 -18.58
CA PRO A 192 -38.13 -30.82 -17.45
C PRO A 192 -38.28 -29.30 -17.65
N GLU A 193 -38.72 -28.60 -16.60
CA GLU A 193 -38.79 -27.15 -16.61
C GLU A 193 -37.43 -26.58 -17.07
N PRO A 194 -37.43 -25.56 -17.94
CA PRO A 194 -36.19 -24.96 -18.41
C PRO A 194 -35.37 -24.50 -17.20
N GLU A 195 -34.13 -24.99 -17.13
CA GLU A 195 -33.16 -24.49 -16.15
C GLU A 195 -33.12 -22.95 -16.23
N PRO A 196 -33.08 -22.26 -15.08
CA PRO A 196 -33.09 -20.81 -15.08
C PRO A 196 -31.91 -20.30 -15.91
N GLU A 197 -32.21 -19.47 -16.91
CA GLU A 197 -31.19 -18.79 -17.69
C GLU A 197 -30.25 -18.08 -16.71
N ALA A 198 -28.99 -18.53 -16.70
CA ALA A 198 -27.94 -17.95 -15.88
C ALA A 198 -27.75 -16.48 -16.31
N THR A 199 -28.47 -15.58 -15.67
CA THR A 199 -28.27 -14.15 -15.80
C THR A 199 -27.04 -13.79 -14.98
N TYR A 200 -25.91 -13.66 -15.66
CA TYR A 200 -24.67 -13.18 -15.06
C TYR A 200 -24.85 -11.73 -14.62
N ASN A 201 -24.98 -11.53 -13.30
CA ASN A 201 -24.88 -10.21 -12.71
C ASN A 201 -23.40 -9.80 -12.67
N LEU A 202 -22.95 -9.11 -13.72
CA LEU A 202 -21.70 -8.35 -13.65
C LEU A 202 -21.96 -7.10 -12.82
N CYS A 203 -21.40 -7.07 -11.60
CA CYS A 203 -21.45 -5.93 -10.72
C CYS A 203 -20.62 -4.79 -11.31
N GLY A 204 -21.28 -3.72 -11.77
CA GLY A 204 -20.63 -2.53 -12.33
C GLY A 204 -21.66 -1.52 -12.86
N ILE A 205 -21.19 -0.30 -13.13
CA ILE A 205 -21.98 0.83 -13.67
C ILE A 205 -22.46 0.44 -15.08
N GLY A 206 -23.62 -0.22 -15.15
CA GLY A 206 -24.16 -0.78 -16.40
C GLY A 206 -25.32 -1.77 -16.22
N ARG A 207 -25.73 -2.04 -14.97
CA ARG A 207 -26.74 -3.05 -14.57
C ARG A 207 -28.12 -2.91 -15.25
N THR A 208 -28.41 -1.80 -15.92
CA THR A 208 -29.69 -1.53 -16.60
C THR A 208 -29.60 -1.51 -18.13
N ALA A 209 -28.42 -1.71 -18.73
CA ALA A 209 -28.28 -1.74 -20.17
C ALA A 209 -28.66 -3.13 -20.72
N ALA A 210 -29.80 -3.23 -21.40
CA ALA A 210 -30.19 -4.45 -22.11
C ALA A 210 -29.19 -4.71 -23.26
N ARG A 211 -28.49 -5.86 -23.22
CA ARG A 211 -27.66 -6.29 -24.35
C ARG A 211 -28.53 -7.03 -25.37
N PRO A 212 -28.30 -6.84 -26.68
CA PRO A 212 -28.89 -7.71 -27.69
C PRO A 212 -28.36 -9.14 -27.52
N ALA A 213 -29.22 -10.14 -27.72
CA ALA A 213 -28.84 -11.55 -27.63
C ALA A 213 -27.69 -11.87 -28.60
N GLY A 214 -26.59 -12.40 -28.07
CA GLY A 214 -25.43 -12.85 -28.84
C GLY A 214 -25.27 -14.37 -28.76
N THR A 215 -24.67 -14.98 -29.78
CA THR A 215 -24.30 -16.41 -29.79
C THR A 215 -22.96 -16.63 -29.09
N TRP A 216 -22.71 -17.85 -28.58
CA TRP A 216 -21.53 -18.21 -27.78
C TRP A 216 -20.17 -17.94 -28.47
N GLU A 217 -20.19 -17.86 -29.80
CA GLU A 217 -19.02 -17.64 -30.65
C GLU A 217 -18.78 -16.14 -30.93
N ALA A 218 -19.68 -15.26 -30.54
CA ALA A 218 -19.54 -13.82 -30.73
C ALA A 218 -18.55 -13.25 -29.70
N PRO A 219 -17.46 -12.58 -30.12
CA PRO A 219 -16.53 -11.97 -29.19
C PRO A 219 -17.24 -10.90 -28.36
N ILE A 220 -17.07 -10.96 -27.04
CA ILE A 220 -17.62 -9.96 -26.11
C ILE A 220 -16.88 -8.64 -26.34
N VAL A 221 -17.38 -7.81 -27.24
CA VAL A 221 -16.96 -6.40 -27.32
C VAL A 221 -17.71 -5.66 -26.22
N ALA A 222 -17.15 -5.67 -25.01
CA ALA A 222 -17.58 -4.71 -23.99
C ALA A 222 -17.15 -3.31 -24.45
N PRO A 223 -18.01 -2.27 -24.38
CA PRO A 223 -17.60 -0.90 -24.68
C PRO A 223 -16.56 -0.34 -23.69
N PHE A 224 -16.23 -1.12 -22.67
CA PHE A 224 -15.14 -0.92 -21.74
C PHE A 224 -14.42 -2.26 -21.59
N THR A 225 -13.22 -2.36 -22.17
CA THR A 225 -12.28 -3.42 -21.83
C THR A 225 -12.05 -3.40 -20.32
N PRO A 226 -12.10 -4.55 -19.61
CA PRO A 226 -11.44 -4.59 -18.31
C PRO A 226 -9.97 -4.29 -18.59
N MET A 227 -9.43 -3.27 -17.92
CA MET A 227 -8.02 -2.93 -18.02
C MET A 227 -7.21 -4.19 -17.64
N VAL A 228 -6.67 -4.87 -18.65
CA VAL A 228 -5.60 -5.85 -18.45
C VAL A 228 -4.33 -5.04 -18.53
N ASP A 229 -3.78 -4.68 -17.38
CA ASP A 229 -2.49 -4.01 -17.35
C ASP A 229 -1.40 -5.05 -17.63
N GLN A 230 -0.91 -5.10 -18.87
CA GLN A 230 0.38 -5.71 -19.18
C GLN A 230 1.46 -4.66 -18.88
N GLY A 231 1.66 -4.37 -17.59
CA GLY A 231 2.57 -3.33 -17.11
C GLY A 231 2.63 -3.31 -15.59
N ASP A 232 3.83 -3.04 -15.05
CA ASP A 232 4.13 -2.92 -13.62
C ASP A 232 3.25 -1.87 -12.92
N THR A 233 2.43 -2.31 -11.97
CA THR A 233 1.42 -1.50 -11.25
C THR A 233 1.97 -0.77 -10.01
N SER A 234 3.29 -0.52 -9.94
CA SER A 234 3.93 0.09 -8.77
C SER A 234 3.49 1.52 -8.39
N LEU A 235 2.54 2.15 -9.12
CA LEU A 235 2.06 3.51 -8.84
C LEU A 235 0.53 3.74 -8.90
N SER A 236 -0.31 2.70 -9.00
CA SER A 236 -1.78 2.88 -8.97
C SER A 236 -2.34 2.83 -7.54
N ALA A 237 -2.81 3.97 -7.04
CA ALA A 237 -3.41 4.14 -5.70
C ALA A 237 -4.84 3.55 -5.58
N SER A 238 -5.13 2.40 -6.21
CA SER A 238 -6.49 1.85 -6.27
C SER A 238 -6.56 0.32 -6.25
N ASP A 239 -5.62 -0.35 -5.58
CA ASP A 239 -5.66 -1.81 -5.40
C ASP A 239 -6.39 -2.29 -4.13
N SER A 240 -7.09 -1.40 -3.43
CA SER A 240 -7.81 -1.73 -2.20
C SER A 240 -9.31 -1.88 -2.43
N ALA A 241 -9.74 -2.84 -3.27
CA ALA A 241 -11.06 -3.49 -3.16
C ALA A 241 -11.25 -4.55 -4.25
N ASN A 242 -10.61 -5.72 -4.09
CA ASN A 242 -11.04 -6.94 -4.76
C ASN A 242 -11.57 -7.93 -3.71
N THR A 243 -12.74 -7.62 -3.16
CA THR A 243 -13.56 -8.58 -2.44
C THR A 243 -14.86 -8.75 -3.21
N TYR A 244 -14.90 -9.74 -4.10
CA TYR A 244 -16.15 -10.19 -4.70
C TYR A 244 -16.89 -11.04 -3.68
N ASP A 245 -17.86 -10.43 -3.00
CA ASP A 245 -18.88 -11.13 -2.25
C ASP A 245 -20.08 -11.34 -3.20
N CYS A 246 -20.13 -12.52 -3.83
CA CYS A 246 -21.27 -12.96 -4.64
C CYS A 246 -22.03 -14.01 -3.83
N ALA A 247 -23.28 -13.67 -3.51
CA ALA A 247 -24.02 -13.95 -2.27
C ALA A 247 -24.63 -15.35 -2.07
N PRO A 248 -25.09 -15.70 -0.84
CA PRO A 248 -26.19 -16.62 -0.64
C PRO A 248 -27.51 -15.85 -0.45
N GLY A 249 -28.35 -15.87 -1.49
CA GLY A 249 -29.81 -15.70 -1.41
C GLY A 249 -30.37 -14.38 -0.87
N THR A 250 -30.51 -13.36 -1.72
CA THR A 250 -31.53 -12.31 -1.54
C THR A 250 -31.97 -11.73 -2.90
N LEU A 251 -33.06 -12.26 -3.45
CA LEU A 251 -34.33 -11.54 -3.68
C LEU A 251 -35.44 -12.58 -3.88
#